data_AF-A0A5N5J8W5-F1
#
_entry.id   AF-A0A5N5J8W5-F1
#
_cell.length_a   1.000
_cell.length_b   1.000
_cell.length_c   1.000
_cell.angle_alpha   90.00
_cell.angle_beta   90.00
_cell.angle_gamma   90.00
#
_symmetry.space_group_name_H-M   'P 1'
#
loop_
_entity.id
_entity.type
_entity.pdbx_description
1 polymer ?
#
loop_
_entity_poly.entity_id
_entity_poly.type
_entity_poly.pdbx_seq_one_letter_code
_entity_poly.pdbx_strand_id
1 'polypeptide(L)' 'MVIMAKEIIPVGVVLDLNSTVGGIAESCISMAVSDFYAVNADFKTRLALFTRDSSRDVVAATTSVLANGDRSTD' A
#
# COMPACT_ATOMS: atom_id res chain seq x y z
N MET A 1 -35.69 2.77 -8.40
CA MET A 1 -34.55 2.55 -7.49
C MET A 1 -33.34 2.20 -8.35
N VAL A 2 -32.56 3.20 -8.75
CA VAL A 2 -31.29 2.97 -9.43
C VAL A 2 -30.27 2.55 -8.37
N ILE A 3 -29.80 1.31 -8.45
CA ILE A 3 -28.58 0.87 -7.78
C ILE A 3 -27.44 1.71 -8.36
N MET A 4 -27.07 2.80 -7.69
CA MET A 4 -25.92 3.61 -8.07
C MET A 4 -24.68 2.73 -7.86
N ALA A 5 -24.09 2.24 -8.96
CA ALA A 5 -22.87 1.46 -8.90
C ALA A 5 -21.78 2.32 -8.24
N LYS A 6 -21.27 1.84 -7.11
CA LYS A 6 -20.24 2.51 -6.34
C LYS A 6 -18.89 2.22 -6.99
N GLU A 7 -18.25 3.24 -7.53
CA GLU A 7 -16.99 3.12 -8.25
C GLU A 7 -15.82 3.00 -7.26
N ILE A 8 -15.04 1.93 -7.34
CA ILE A 8 -13.88 1.74 -6.48
C ILE A 8 -12.65 2.33 -7.17
N ILE A 9 -11.98 3.25 -6.49
CA ILE A 9 -10.76 3.91 -6.97
C ILE A 9 -9.56 3.31 -6.23
N PRO A 10 -8.71 2.52 -6.92
CA PRO A 10 -7.52 1.93 -6.30
C PRO A 10 -6.44 3.00 -6.10
N VAL A 11 -5.88 3.05 -4.90
CA VAL A 11 -4.81 4.00 -4.52
C VAL A 11 -3.67 3.23 -3.86
N GLY A 12 -2.47 3.33 -4.44
CA GLY A 12 -1.26 2.78 -3.85
C GLY A 12 -0.68 3.72 -2.80
N VAL A 13 -0.30 3.18 -1.64
CA VAL A 13 0.35 3.92 -0.55
C VAL A 13 1.66 3.20 -0.22
N VAL A 14 2.79 3.89 -0.30
CA VAL A 14 4.12 3.32 0.04
C VAL A 14 4.63 4.01 1.28
N LEU A 15 4.84 3.26 2.35
CA LEU A 15 5.29 3.76 3.64
C LEU A 15 6.37 2.84 4.19
N ASP A 16 7.28 3.39 5.00
CA ASP A 16 8.16 2.59 5.84
C ASP A 16 7.39 2.14 7.08
N LEU A 17 6.77 0.96 7.01
CA LEU A 17 5.94 0.43 8.11
C LEU A 17 6.77 -0.01 9.32
N ASN A 18 8.10 -0.06 9.20
CA ASN A 18 9.00 -0.31 10.33
C ASN A 18 9.37 0.97 11.09
N SER A 19 9.04 2.14 10.53
CA SER A 19 9.22 3.43 11.19
C SER A 19 7.97 3.84 11.98
N THR A 20 8.19 4.47 13.14
CA THR A 20 7.12 5.11 13.93
C THR A 20 6.30 6.08 13.07
N VAL A 21 6.95 6.83 12.19
CA VAL A 21 6.27 7.78 11.29
C VAL A 21 5.40 7.05 10.28
N GLY A 22 5.85 5.92 9.74
CA GLY A 22 5.06 5.15 8.78
C GLY A 22 3.83 4.50 9.41
N GLY A 23 3.94 3.99 10.63
CA GLY A 23 2.78 3.49 11.39
C GLY A 23 1.77 4.60 11.69
N ILE A 24 2.23 5.78 12.12
CA ILE A 24 1.36 6.94 12.34
C ILE A 24 0.68 7.36 11.03
N ALA A 25 1.43 7.44 9.93
CA ALA A 25 0.90 7.83 8.63
C ALA A 25 -0.18 6.84 8.14
N GLU A 26 0.06 5.53 8.27
CA GLU A 26 -0.89 4.48 7.88
C GLU A 26 -2.21 4.61 8.65
N SER A 27 -2.14 4.78 9.98
CA SER A 27 -3.31 4.96 10.83
C SER A 27 -4.07 6.26 10.51
N CYS A 28 -3.36 7.38 10.32
CA CYS A 28 -3.96 8.66 9.97
C CYS A 28 -4.69 8.61 8.62
N ILE A 29 -4.08 7.97 7.61
CA ILE A 29 -4.69 7.81 6.28
C ILE A 29 -5.96 6.95 6.37
N SER A 30 -5.90 5.81 7.08
CA SER A 30 -7.05 4.92 7.28
C SER A 30 -8.21 5.65 7.99
N MET A 31 -7.90 6.38 9.06
CA MET A 31 -8.89 7.17 9.79
C MET A 31 -9.51 8.28 8.94
N ALA A 32 -8.69 9.04 8.20
CA ALA A 32 -9.18 10.11 7.34
C ALA A 32 -10.15 9.60 6.26
N VAL A 33 -9.88 8.43 5.67
CA VAL A 33 -10.78 7.79 4.70
C VAL A 33 -12.08 7.34 5.37
N SER A 34 -12.00 6.73 6.56
CA SER A 34 -13.17 6.34 7.34
C SER A 34 -14.05 7.55 7.66
N ASP A 35 -13.46 8.61 8.23
CA ASP A 35 -14.17 9.82 8.64
C ASP A 35 -14.80 10.54 7.44
N PHE A 36 -14.08 10.63 6.32
CA PHE A 36 -14.59 11.23 5.10
C PHE A 36 -15.87 10.52 4.63
N TYR A 37 -15.88 9.19 4.62
CA TYR A 37 -17.02 8.41 4.15
C TYR A 37 -18.11 8.19 5.21
N ALA A 38 -17.84 8.45 6.49
CA ALA A 38 -18.85 8.52 7.53
C ALA A 38 -19.76 9.73 7.33
N VAL A 39 -19.18 10.87 6.92
CA VAL A 39 -19.93 12.10 6.60
C VAL A 39 -20.51 12.06 5.17
N ASN A 40 -19.80 11.43 4.24
CA ASN A 40 -20.18 11.37 2.82
C ASN A 40 -20.60 9.95 2.40
N ALA A 41 -21.62 9.39 3.04
CA ALA A 41 -22.06 8.02 2.78
C ALA A 41 -22.52 7.81 1.32
N ASP A 42 -23.14 8.83 0.73
CA ASP A 42 -23.71 8.80 -0.62
C ASP A 42 -22.71 9.15 -1.74
N PHE A 43 -21.43 9.36 -1.39
CA PHE A 43 -20.39 9.57 -2.39
C PHE A 43 -20.27 8.33 -3.29
N LYS A 44 -20.34 8.56 -4.60
CA LYS A 44 -20.37 7.50 -5.61
C LYS A 44 -19.04 6.75 -5.74
N THR A 45 -17.94 7.40 -5.38
CA THR A 45 -16.60 6.82 -5.46
C THR A 45 -16.13 6.38 -4.07
N ARG A 46 -15.42 5.25 -3.99
CA ARG A 46 -14.76 4.78 -2.77
C ARG A 46 -13.31 4.44 -3.00
N LEU A 47 -12.43 5.04 -2.20
CA LEU A 47 -11.00 4.74 -2.21
C LEU A 47 -10.76 3.32 -1.66
N ALA A 48 -10.00 2.53 -2.40
CA ALA A 48 -9.40 1.28 -1.92
C ALA A 48 -7.90 1.50 -1.78
N LEU A 49 -7.43 1.54 -0.52
CA LEU A 49 -6.03 1.77 -0.21
C LEU A 49 -5.24 0.46 -0.28
N PHE A 50 -4.11 0.49 -0.97
CA PHE A 50 -3.16 -0.61 -1.06
C PHE A 50 -1.82 -0.17 -0.48
N THR A 51 -1.63 -0.41 0.82
CA THR A 51 -0.39 -0.07 1.52
C THR A 51 0.69 -1.10 1.26
N ARG A 52 1.88 -0.65 0.85
CA ARG A 52 3.09 -1.45 0.69
C ARG A 52 4.20 -0.91 1.59
N ASP A 53 4.94 -1.84 2.18
CA ASP A 53 6.11 -1.55 3.00
C ASP A 53 7.33 -1.29 2.10
N SER A 54 7.92 -0.10 2.23
CA SER A 54 9.10 0.31 1.47
C SER A 54 10.34 -0.53 1.77
N SER A 55 10.44 -1.11 2.98
CA SER A 55 11.59 -1.93 3.39
C SER A 55 11.59 -3.33 2.80
N ARG A 56 10.42 -3.84 2.40
CA ARG A 56 10.26 -5.18 1.80
C ARG A 56 10.46 -5.20 0.29
N ASP A 57 10.41 -4.05 -0.38
CA ASP A 57 10.53 -3.95 -1.85
C ASP A 57 12.01 -3.86 -2.32
N VAL A 58 12.92 -3.41 -1.44
CA VAL A 58 14.36 -3.32 -1.77
C VAL A 58 15.06 -4.68 -1.82
N VAL A 59 14.57 -5.69 -1.09
CA VAL A 59 15.25 -6.99 -0.97
C VAL A 59 15.00 -7.91 -2.18
N ALA A 60 13.90 -7.73 -2.91
CA ALA A 60 13.59 -8.56 -4.08
C ALA A 60 14.53 -8.29 -5.28
N ALA A 61 15.14 -7.11 -5.35
CA ALA A 61 16.02 -6.73 -6.46
C ALA A 61 17.47 -7.25 -6.30
N THR A 62 17.88 -7.65 -5.10
CA THR A 62 19.27 -8.13 -4.84
C THR A 62 19.43 -9.62 -5.13
N THR A 63 18.37 -10.43 -5.00
CA THR A 63 18.49 -11.89 -5.11
C THR A 63 18.74 -12.39 -6.53
N SER A 64 18.49 -11.57 -7.56
CA SER A 64 18.81 -11.91 -8.96
C SER A 64 20.25 -11.59 -9.36
N VAL A 65 20.96 -10.74 -8.61
CA VAL A 65 22.34 -10.34 -8.92
C VAL A 65 23.37 -11.26 -8.26
N LEU A 66 23.03 -11.93 -7.16
CA LEU A 66 23.94 -12.81 -6.42
C LEU A 66 23.94 -14.29 -6.88
N ALA A 67 23.18 -14.64 -7.91
CA ALA A 67 23.14 -16.01 -8.43
C ALA A 67 24.24 -16.34 -9.46
N ASN A 68 25.11 -15.39 -9.82
CA ASN A 68 26.23 -15.60 -10.73
C ASN A 68 27.55 -15.39 -9.98
N GLY A 69 27.99 -16.41 -9.24
CA GLY A 69 29.26 -16.41 -8.53
C GLY A 69 29.84 -17.83 -8.44
N ASP A 70 30.82 -18.09 -9.29
CA ASP A 70 31.96 -19.00 -9.12
C ASP A 70 31.72 -20.40 -8.56
N ARG A 71 31.65 -21.38 -9.47
CA ARG A 71 32.12 -22.74 -9.18
C ARG A 71 33.50 -22.94 -9.78
N SER A 72 34.52 -22.45 -9.08
CA SER A 72 35.87 -23.01 -9.14
C SER A 72 36.13 -23.73 -7.82
N THR A 73 36.08 -25.05 -7.86
CA THR A 73 36.67 -25.92 -6.84
C THR A 73 37.32 -27.08 -7.59
N ASP A 74 38.64 -27.01 -7.63
CA ASP A 74 39.64 -28.07 -7.89
C ASP A 74 39.46 -28.92 -9.16
#